data_AF-A0A2E7AR41-F1
#
_entry.id   AF-A0A2E7AR41-F1
#
_cell.length_a   1.000
_cell.length_b   1.000
_cell.length_c   1.000
_cell.angle_alpha   90.00
_cell.angle_beta   90.00
_cell.angle_gamma   90.00
#
_symmetry.space_group_name_H-M   'P 1'
#
loop_
_entity.id
_entity.type
_entity.pdbx_description
1 polymer ?
#
loop_
_entity_poly.entity_id
_entity_poly.type
_entity_poly.pdbx_seq_one_letter_code
_entity_poly.pdbx_strand_id
1 'polypeptide(L)'
;MSRELVKALEYLPTTHNYSGYLRTQAYEGTFTEVVARLLAVKWPYLDWAERADDAGRKPDNHYYQTWINIHTSPGMSGFVSWLRSVVDGSAPTPELRAKLQEIFRSVLRYEYQFFDMAYRGEKWSA
;
A
#
# COMPACT_ATOMS: atom_id res chain seq x y z
N MET A 1 3.35 -2.95 -22.88
CA MET A 1 4.31 -1.82 -22.93
C MET A 1 5.72 -2.37 -23.04
N SER A 2 6.62 -1.74 -23.80
CA SER A 2 8.03 -2.14 -23.84
C SER A 2 8.72 -1.76 -22.51
N ARG A 3 9.84 -2.41 -22.16
CA ARG A 3 10.62 -2.06 -20.97
C ARG A 3 11.09 -0.61 -21.00
N GLU A 4 11.48 -0.11 -22.17
CA GLU A 4 11.93 1.28 -22.33
C GLU A 4 10.80 2.28 -22.09
N LEU A 5 9.58 1.98 -22.54
CA LEU A 5 8.41 2.82 -22.26
C LEU A 5 8.09 2.86 -20.76
N VAL A 6 8.23 1.75 -20.04
CA VAL A 6 8.02 1.69 -18.58
C VAL A 6 9.07 2.52 -17.84
N LYS A 7 10.34 2.48 -18.26
CA LYS A 7 11.41 3.28 -17.65
C LYS A 7 11.21 4.78 -17.83
N ALA A 8 10.61 5.19 -18.95
CA ALA A 8 10.33 6.59 -19.26
C ALA A 8 9.07 7.14 -18.55
N LEU A 9 8.34 6.32 -17.79
CA LEU A 9 7.19 6.80 -17.04
C LEU A 9 7.61 7.73 -15.91
N GLU A 10 6.95 8.87 -15.85
CA GLU A 10 7.06 9.80 -14.73
C GLU A 10 6.00 9.49 -13.69
N TYR A 11 6.33 9.74 -12.42
CA TYR A 11 5.33 9.69 -11.36
C TYR A 11 4.29 10.79 -11.58
N LEU A 12 3.03 10.39 -11.51
CA LEU A 12 1.91 11.32 -11.38
C LEU A 12 2.04 12.10 -10.06
N PRO A 13 1.46 13.31 -9.95
CA PRO A 13 1.57 14.15 -8.75
C PRO A 13 1.33 13.40 -7.45
N THR A 14 0.27 12.58 -7.38
CA THR A 14 -0.06 11.81 -6.19
C THR A 14 0.99 10.72 -5.89
N THR A 15 1.45 9.96 -6.89
CA THR A 15 2.57 8.99 -6.70
C THR A 15 3.83 9.68 -6.23
N HIS A 16 4.13 10.86 -6.79
CA HIS A 16 5.33 11.62 -6.44
C HIS A 16 5.31 12.04 -4.97
N ASN A 17 4.19 12.63 -4.53
CA ASN A 17 3.99 13.04 -3.14
C ASN A 17 3.99 11.85 -2.18
N TYR A 18 3.27 10.79 -2.51
CA TYR A 18 3.18 9.62 -1.65
C TYR A 18 4.54 8.89 -1.53
N SER A 19 5.27 8.75 -2.63
CA SER A 19 6.64 8.19 -2.62
C SER A 19 7.60 9.07 -1.82
N GLY A 20 7.49 10.38 -1.94
CA GLY A 20 8.23 11.35 -1.13
C GLY A 20 7.96 11.16 0.35
N TYR A 21 6.69 11.12 0.75
CA TYR A 21 6.26 10.83 2.11
C TYR A 21 6.87 9.53 2.63
N LEU A 22 6.67 8.40 1.93
CA LEU A 22 7.20 7.10 2.37
C LEU A 22 8.72 7.11 2.54
N ARG A 23 9.45 7.76 1.63
CA ARG A 23 10.91 7.89 1.70
C ARG A 23 11.35 8.71 2.91
N THR A 24 10.75 9.88 3.16
CA THR A 24 11.05 10.69 4.36
C THR A 24 10.81 9.87 5.63
N GLN A 25 9.68 9.17 5.70
CA GLN A 25 9.34 8.36 6.87
C GLN A 25 10.27 7.15 7.06
N ALA A 26 10.89 6.63 5.99
CA ALA A 26 11.89 5.58 6.10
C ALA A 26 13.22 6.07 6.73
N TYR A 27 13.56 7.35 6.56
CA TYR A 27 14.76 7.95 7.16
C TYR A 27 14.53 8.46 8.58
N GLU A 28 13.32 8.96 8.88
CA GLU A 28 13.02 9.65 10.15
C GLU A 28 12.26 8.78 11.16
N GLY A 29 11.62 7.71 10.68
CA GLY A 29 10.75 6.86 11.50
C GLY A 29 11.50 5.89 12.39
N THR A 30 10.93 5.58 13.55
CA THR A 30 11.39 4.43 14.36
C THR A 30 11.01 3.12 13.67
N PHE A 31 11.67 2.01 14.06
CA PHE A 31 11.39 0.69 13.49
C PHE A 31 9.89 0.34 13.53
N THR A 32 9.24 0.47 14.69
CA THR A 32 7.80 0.17 14.85
C THR A 32 6.93 1.05 13.97
N GLU A 33 7.28 2.33 13.81
CA GLU A 33 6.54 3.24 12.93
C GLU A 33 6.70 2.91 11.45
N VAL A 34 7.90 2.49 11.02
CA VAL A 34 8.13 2.02 9.64
C VAL A 34 7.37 0.73 9.37
N VAL A 35 7.38 -0.22 10.30
CA VAL A 35 6.60 -1.46 10.20
C VAL A 35 5.10 -1.16 10.13
N ALA A 36 4.59 -0.24 10.95
CA ALA A 36 3.18 0.17 10.89
C ALA A 36 2.81 0.82 9.56
N ARG A 37 3.71 1.61 8.94
CA ARG A 37 3.52 2.14 7.58
C ARG A 37 3.44 1.02 6.55
N LEU A 38 4.39 0.07 6.58
CA LEU A 38 4.37 -1.08 5.67
C LEU A 38 3.11 -1.92 5.83
N LEU A 39 2.64 -2.12 7.07
CA LEU A 39 1.40 -2.80 7.35
C LEU A 39 0.21 -2.07 6.72
N ALA A 40 0.14 -0.75 6.88
CA ALA A 40 -0.93 0.07 6.31
C ALA A 40 -0.90 0.11 4.77
N VAL A 41 0.27 -0.04 4.14
CA VAL A 41 0.40 -0.17 2.67
C VAL A 41 -0.07 -1.55 2.21
N LYS A 42 0.36 -2.62 2.88
CA LYS A 42 0.18 -4.00 2.39
C LYS A 42 -1.17 -4.58 2.75
N TRP A 43 -1.68 -4.33 3.94
CA TRP A 43 -2.91 -4.96 4.40
C TRP A 43 -4.12 -4.62 3.51
N PRO A 44 -4.38 -3.36 3.10
CA PRO A 44 -5.50 -3.06 2.20
C PRO A 44 -5.46 -3.86 0.91
N TYR A 45 -4.27 -4.12 0.37
CA TYR A 45 -4.10 -4.91 -0.85
C TYR A 45 -4.50 -6.38 -0.67
N LEU A 46 -4.06 -7.00 0.42
CA LEU A 46 -4.51 -8.34 0.78
C LEU A 46 -6.04 -8.36 0.98
N ASP A 47 -6.55 -7.39 1.73
CA ASP A 47 -7.95 -7.30 2.16
C ASP A 47 -8.94 -7.16 0.98
N TRP A 48 -8.69 -6.27 0.00
CA TRP A 48 -9.58 -6.20 -1.16
C TRP A 48 -9.42 -7.39 -2.11
N ALA A 49 -8.21 -7.97 -2.21
CA ALA A 49 -7.94 -9.07 -3.12
C ALA A 49 -8.57 -10.38 -2.63
N GLU A 50 -8.49 -10.67 -1.32
CA GLU A 50 -9.18 -11.81 -0.70
C GLU A 50 -10.69 -11.70 -0.89
N ARG A 51 -11.29 -10.52 -0.62
CA ARG A 51 -12.72 -10.31 -0.89
C ARG A 51 -13.11 -10.54 -2.35
N ALA A 52 -12.25 -10.14 -3.29
CA ALA A 52 -12.51 -10.36 -4.70
C ALA A 52 -12.46 -11.85 -5.06
N ASP A 53 -11.48 -12.59 -4.52
CA ASP A 53 -11.31 -14.02 -4.76
C ASP A 53 -12.44 -14.85 -4.12
N ASP A 54 -12.79 -14.55 -2.86
CA ASP A 54 -13.90 -15.17 -2.12
C ASP A 54 -15.24 -14.97 -2.82
N ALA A 55 -15.43 -13.82 -3.47
CA ALA A 55 -16.61 -13.52 -4.28
C ALA A 55 -16.57 -14.18 -5.67
N GLY A 56 -15.56 -15.01 -5.98
CA GLY A 56 -15.41 -15.71 -7.25
C GLY A 56 -15.09 -14.79 -8.42
N ARG A 57 -14.50 -13.60 -8.20
CA ARG A 57 -14.18 -12.66 -9.28
C ARG A 57 -13.00 -13.18 -10.09
N LYS A 58 -13.27 -13.59 -11.33
CA LYS A 58 -12.27 -14.05 -12.29
C LYS A 58 -12.30 -13.22 -13.59
N PRO A 59 -11.70 -12.02 -13.62
CA PRO A 59 -11.69 -11.18 -14.81
C PRO A 59 -10.89 -11.83 -15.95
N ASP A 60 -11.42 -11.78 -17.18
CA ASP A 60 -10.76 -12.33 -18.38
C ASP A 60 -9.43 -11.64 -18.71
N ASN A 61 -9.27 -10.37 -18.28
CA ASN A 61 -8.01 -9.65 -18.46
C ASN A 61 -6.92 -10.24 -17.57
N HIS A 62 -5.91 -10.84 -18.21
CA HIS A 62 -4.76 -11.46 -17.55
C HIS A 62 -4.07 -10.56 -16.50
N TYR A 63 -3.95 -9.25 -16.75
CA TYR A 63 -3.32 -8.35 -15.79
C TYR A 63 -4.15 -8.16 -14.53
N TYR A 64 -5.48 -8.08 -14.65
CA TYR A 64 -6.37 -7.94 -13.50
C TYR A 64 -6.42 -9.22 -12.68
N GLN A 65 -6.49 -10.39 -13.33
CA GLN A 65 -6.42 -11.67 -12.62
C GLN A 65 -5.08 -11.85 -11.93
N THR A 66 -3.97 -11.49 -12.59
CA THR A 66 -2.64 -11.53 -12.00
C THR A 66 -2.54 -10.60 -10.79
N TRP A 67 -3.13 -9.40 -10.86
CA TRP A 67 -3.13 -8.45 -9.77
C TRP A 67 -3.89 -8.96 -8.53
N ILE A 68 -4.99 -9.71 -8.71
CA ILE A 68 -5.64 -10.44 -7.61
C ILE A 68 -4.69 -11.53 -7.07
N ASN A 69 -4.16 -12.38 -7.95
CA ASN A 69 -3.35 -13.54 -7.56
C ASN A 69 -2.10 -13.18 -6.75
N ILE A 70 -1.40 -12.10 -7.10
CA ILE A 70 -0.20 -11.69 -6.36
C ILE A 70 -0.55 -11.21 -4.95
N HIS A 71 -1.73 -10.61 -4.77
CA HIS A 71 -2.18 -10.06 -3.48
C HIS A 71 -2.93 -11.07 -2.62
N THR A 72 -3.43 -12.18 -3.17
CA THR A 72 -3.95 -13.33 -2.41
C THR A 72 -2.92 -14.44 -2.19
N SER A 73 -1.67 -14.23 -2.61
CA SER A 73 -0.63 -15.25 -2.47
C SER A 73 -0.30 -15.57 -1.00
N PRO A 74 0.08 -16.82 -0.66
CA PRO A 74 0.52 -17.16 0.70
C PRO A 74 1.69 -16.32 1.20
N GLY A 75 2.55 -15.85 0.30
CA GLY A 75 3.65 -14.93 0.64
C GLY A 75 3.13 -13.56 1.09
N MET A 76 2.09 -13.03 0.43
CA MET A 76 1.47 -11.76 0.82
C MET A 76 0.76 -11.87 2.18
N SER A 77 -0.07 -12.90 2.39
CA SER A 77 -0.79 -13.09 3.66
C SER A 77 0.16 -13.36 4.82
N GLY A 78 1.23 -14.15 4.60
CA GLY A 78 2.30 -14.37 5.57
C GLY A 78 3.04 -13.08 5.93
N PHE A 79 3.36 -12.25 4.94
CA PHE A 79 4.05 -10.97 5.17
C PHE A 79 3.19 -9.98 5.96
N VAL A 80 1.91 -9.83 5.62
CA VAL A 80 0.96 -8.98 6.37
C VAL A 80 0.79 -9.49 7.81
N SER A 81 0.67 -10.82 7.99
CA SER A 81 0.56 -11.43 9.32
C SER A 81 1.80 -11.15 10.18
N TRP A 82 3.00 -11.24 9.61
CA TRP A 82 4.24 -10.91 10.30
C TRP A 82 4.28 -9.43 10.70
N LEU A 83 4.00 -8.51 9.77
CA LEU A 83 3.95 -7.07 10.06
C LEU A 83 2.98 -6.76 11.21
N ARG A 84 1.80 -7.38 11.20
CA ARG A 84 0.80 -7.25 12.27
C ARG A 84 1.35 -7.76 13.61
N SER A 85 1.99 -8.93 13.64
CA SER A 85 2.58 -9.46 14.88
C SER A 85 3.66 -8.57 15.48
N VAL A 86 4.46 -7.89 14.63
CA VAL A 86 5.50 -6.97 15.10
C VAL A 86 4.87 -5.71 15.71
N VAL A 87 3.81 -5.18 15.11
CA VAL A 87 3.08 -4.03 15.66
C VAL A 87 2.37 -4.40 16.96
N ASP A 88 1.62 -5.50 16.98
CA ASP A 88 0.88 -5.97 18.15
C ASP A 88 1.82 -6.33 19.32
N GLY A 89 2.98 -6.94 19.01
CA GLY A 89 4.01 -7.29 19.98
C GLY A 89 4.83 -6.11 20.51
N SER A 90 4.70 -4.91 19.93
CA SER A 90 5.46 -3.72 20.37
C SER A 90 4.98 -3.13 21.70
N ALA A 91 3.83 -3.59 22.22
CA ALA A 91 3.22 -3.13 23.48
C ALA A 91 3.27 -1.58 23.63
N PRO A 92 2.69 -0.82 22.68
CA PRO A 92 2.93 0.61 22.60
C PRO A 92 2.30 1.36 23.77
N THR A 93 2.99 2.41 24.24
CA THR A 93 2.41 3.41 25.15
C THR A 93 1.18 4.06 24.51
N PRO A 94 0.29 4.71 25.27
CA PRO A 94 -0.86 5.42 24.70
C PRO A 94 -0.48 6.43 23.60
N GLU A 95 0.63 7.15 23.78
CA GLU A 95 1.14 8.14 22.83
C GLU A 95 1.64 7.48 21.56
N LEU A 96 2.43 6.41 21.69
CA LEU A 96 2.89 5.65 20.52
C LEU A 96 1.71 5.03 19.79
N ARG A 97 0.73 4.46 20.50
CA ARG A 97 -0.48 3.89 19.90
C ARG A 97 -1.24 4.93 19.07
N ALA A 98 -1.44 6.13 19.59
CA ALA A 98 -2.08 7.22 18.86
C ALA A 98 -1.27 7.59 17.59
N LYS A 99 0.06 7.63 17.70
CA LYS A 99 0.95 7.87 16.55
C LYS A 99 0.85 6.77 15.49
N LEU A 100 0.84 5.49 15.88
CA LEU A 100 0.69 4.36 14.96
C LEU A 100 -0.68 4.38 14.26
N GLN A 101 -1.75 4.77 14.97
CA GLN A 101 -3.07 4.94 14.37
C GLN A 101 -3.10 6.08 13.34
N GLU A 102 -2.45 7.21 13.63
CA GLU A 102 -2.38 8.32 12.67
C GLU A 102 -1.54 7.99 11.45
N ILE A 103 -0.46 7.24 11.64
CA ILE A 103 0.33 6.65 10.55
C ILE A 103 -0.58 5.82 9.64
N PHE A 104 -1.37 4.91 10.21
CA PHE A 104 -2.26 4.04 9.45
C PHE A 104 -3.28 4.85 8.66
N ARG A 105 -3.93 5.84 9.29
CA ARG A 105 -4.89 6.74 8.63
C ARG A 105 -4.26 7.54 7.50
N SER A 106 -3.06 8.07 7.71
CA SER A 106 -2.34 8.86 6.71
C SER A 106 -2.01 8.02 5.48
N VAL A 107 -1.51 6.80 5.69
CA VAL A 107 -1.24 5.85 4.61
C VAL A 107 -2.52 5.50 3.85
N LEU A 108 -3.64 5.21 4.52
CA LEU A 108 -4.91 4.92 3.85
C LEU A 108 -5.45 6.10 3.02
N ARG A 109 -5.25 7.34 3.47
CA ARG A 109 -5.60 8.54 2.66
C ARG A 109 -4.79 8.57 1.36
N TYR A 110 -3.49 8.29 1.43
CA TYR A 110 -2.64 8.20 0.24
C TYR A 110 -3.01 7.03 -0.67
N GLU A 111 -3.30 5.84 -0.13
CA GLU A 111 -3.74 4.68 -0.92
C GLU A 111 -5.05 4.99 -1.66
N TYR A 112 -6.02 5.63 -1.00
CA TYR A 112 -7.24 6.09 -1.65
C TYR A 112 -6.94 7.05 -2.81
N GLN A 113 -6.09 8.05 -2.58
CA GLN A 113 -5.67 8.99 -3.62
C GLN A 113 -4.92 8.29 -4.76
N PHE A 114 -4.12 7.26 -4.47
CA PHE A 114 -3.40 6.46 -5.46
C PHE A 114 -4.35 5.71 -6.40
N PHE A 115 -5.45 5.15 -5.88
CA PHE A 115 -6.48 4.56 -6.73
C PHE A 115 -7.28 5.63 -7.50
N ASP A 116 -7.64 6.73 -6.85
CA ASP A 116 -8.43 7.81 -7.47
C ASP A 116 -7.67 8.51 -8.60
N MET A 117 -6.36 8.77 -8.44
CA MET A 117 -5.52 9.38 -9.49
C MET A 117 -5.50 8.50 -10.75
N ALA A 118 -5.45 7.17 -10.60
CA ALA A 118 -5.41 6.25 -11.72
C ALA A 118 -6.78 6.17 -12.40
N TYR A 119 -7.86 6.17 -11.62
CA TYR A 119 -9.23 6.14 -12.11
C TYR A 119 -9.62 7.43 -12.85
N ARG A 120 -9.15 8.59 -12.38
CA ARG A 120 -9.44 9.91 -12.98
C ARG A 120 -8.45 10.33 -14.07
N GLY A 121 -7.34 9.62 -14.22
CA GLY A 121 -6.28 9.97 -15.16
C GLY A 121 -5.58 11.28 -14.77
N GLU A 122 -5.14 11.38 -13.52
CA GLU A 122 -4.37 12.53 -12.99
C GLU A 122 -3.19 12.87 -13.89
N LYS A 123 -2.90 14.16 -14.02
CA LYS A 123 -1.73 14.70 -14.72
C LYS A 123 -1.15 15.84 -13.90
N TRP A 124 0.10 16.17 -14.17
CA TRP A 124 0.67 17.44 -13.73
C TRP A 124 -0.14 18.61 -14.29
N SER A 125 -0.41 19.61 -13.46
CA SER A 125 -0.90 20.90 -13.93
C SER A 125 0.17 21.55 -14.81
N ALA A 126 -0.27 22.22 -15.88
CA ALA A 126 0.61 23.04 -16.73
C ALA A 126 1.10 24.29 -15.99
#